data_AF-A0A448I241-F1
#
_entry.id   AF-A0A448I241-F1
#
_cell.length_a   1.000
_cell.length_b   1.000
_cell.length_c   1.000
_cell.angle_alpha   90.00
_cell.angle_beta   90.00
_cell.angle_gamma   90.00
#
_symmetry.space_group_name_H-M   'P 1'
#
loop_
_entity.id
_entity.type
_entity.pdbx_description
1 polymer ?
#
loop_
_entity_poly.entity_id
_entity_poly.type
_entity_poly.pdbx_seq_one_letter_code
_entity_poly.pdbx_strand_id
1 'polypeptide(L)' 'MDPDLDPNLQHWQDRMDNFQWVVGSLAGLIDSVPT' A
#
# COMPACT_ATOMS: atom_id res chain seq x y z
N MET A 1 -9.86 -3.35 16.76
CA MET A 1 -8.96 -4.49 16.53
C MET A 1 -9.76 -5.71 16.91
N ASP A 2 -10.28 -6.43 15.91
CA ASP A 2 -11.09 -7.64 16.13
C ASP A 2 -10.13 -8.75 16.59
N PRO A 3 -10.29 -9.30 17.82
CA PRO A 3 -9.30 -10.19 18.42
C PRO A 3 -9.20 -11.57 17.75
N ASP A 4 -10.18 -11.93 16.92
CA ASP A 4 -10.21 -13.18 16.15
C ASP A 4 -9.66 -13.01 14.72
N LEU A 5 -9.22 -11.80 14.37
CA LEU A 5 -8.72 -11.49 13.03
C LEU A 5 -7.35 -12.13 12.82
N ASP A 6 -7.28 -13.07 11.87
CA ASP A 6 -6.05 -13.81 11.53
C ASP A 6 -4.87 -12.83 11.36
N PRO A 7 -3.79 -12.97 12.14
CA PRO A 7 -2.65 -12.04 12.08
C PRO A 7 -2.00 -12.03 10.69
N ASN A 8 -2.10 -13.11 9.91
CA ASN A 8 -1.64 -13.10 8.53
C ASN A 8 -2.51 -12.21 7.64
N LEU A 9 -3.82 -12.20 7.87
CA LEU A 9 -4.74 -11.36 7.11
C LEU A 9 -4.45 -9.88 7.35
N GLN A 10 -4.23 -9.46 8.61
CA GLN A 10 -3.80 -8.09 8.92
C GLN A 10 -2.44 -7.76 8.29
N HIS A 11 -1.46 -8.66 8.39
CA HIS A 11 -0.13 -8.46 7.78
C HIS A 11 -0.19 -8.30 6.26
N TRP A 12 -1.07 -9.04 5.58
CA TRP A 12 -1.27 -8.89 4.15
C TRP A 12 -2.03 -7.62 3.79
N GLN A 13 -3.01 -7.21 4.59
CA GLN A 13 -3.70 -5.92 4.43
C GLN A 13 -2.73 -4.75 4.55
N ASP A 14 -1.93 -4.71 5.62
CA ASP A 14 -0.92 -3.67 5.82
C ASP A 14 0.09 -3.61 4.66
N ARG A 15 0.49 -4.77 4.13
CA ARG A 15 1.39 -4.84 2.97
C ARG A 15 0.76 -4.28 1.70
N MET A 16 -0.52 -4.59 1.45
CA MET A 16 -1.24 -4.09 0.27
C MET A 16 -1.47 -2.58 0.37
N ASP A 17 -1.86 -2.08 1.54
CA ASP A 17 -2.04 -0.64 1.77
C ASP A 17 -0.72 0.12 1.58
N ASN A 18 0.38 -0.41 2.13
CA ASN A 18 1.72 0.16 1.89
C ASN A 18 2.10 0.10 0.41
N PHE A 19 1.82 -1.00 -0.29
CA PHE A 19 2.13 -1.13 -1.71
C PHE A 19 1.35 -0.13 -2.56
N GLN A 20 0.05 0.03 -2.28
CA GLN A 20 -0.79 1.03 -2.96
C GLN A 20 -0.24 2.44 -2.75
N TRP A 21 0.20 2.77 -1.53
CA TRP A 21 0.81 4.07 -1.24
C TRP A 21 2.13 4.28 -1.99
N VAL A 22 3.01 3.28 -2.01
CA VAL A 22 4.30 3.37 -2.73
C VAL A 22 4.07 3.51 -4.23
N VAL A 23 3.20 2.69 -4.82
CA VAL A 23 2.90 2.75 -6.26
C VAL A 23 2.26 4.08 -6.63
N GLY A 24 1.30 4.58 -5.84
CA GLY A 24 0.70 5.89 -6.06
C GLY A 24 1.74 7.03 -6.00
N SER A 25 2.67 6.95 -5.05
CA SER A 25 3.75 7.93 -4.92
C SER A 25 4.72 7.87 -6.12
N LEU A 26 5.11 6.67 -6.56
CA LEU A 26 5.97 6.48 -7.72
C LEU A 26 5.30 6.92 -9.02
N ALA A 27 4.02 6.60 -9.21
CA ALA A 27 3.24 7.02 -10.37
C ALA A 27 3.13 8.55 -10.44
N GLY A 28 2.87 9.22 -9.30
CA GLY A 28 2.85 10.68 -9.24
C GLY A 28 4.21 11.32 -9.54
N LEU A 29 5.32 10.68 -9.13
CA LEU A 29 6.66 11.14 -9.50
C LEU A 29 6.90 11.01 -11.01
N ILE A 30 6.50 9.90 -11.63
CA ILE A 30 6.65 9.70 -13.08
C ILE A 30 5.79 10.70 -13.86
N ASP A 31 4.55 10.93 -13.43
CA ASP A 31 3.66 11.93 -14.05
C ASP A 31 4.20 13.36 -13.93
N SER A 32 4.98 13.65 -12.88
CA SER A 32 5.59 14.97 -12.68
C SER A 32 6.80 15.25 -13.57
N VAL A 33 7.35 14.26 -14.29
CA VAL A 33 8.48 14.46 -15.20
C VAL A 33 7.95 14.96 -16.55
N PRO A 34 8.25 16.22 -16.96
CA PRO A 34 7.87 16.70 -18.27
C PRO A 34 8.67 15.95 -19.34
N THR A 35 8.00 15.35 -20.32
CA THR A 35 8.59 14.76 -21.53
C THR A 35 9.03 15.80 -22.55
#